data_AF-A0A1B2I238-F1
#
_entry.id   AF-A0A1B2I238-F1
#
_cell.length_a   1.000
_cell.length_b   1.000
_cell.length_c   1.000
_cell.angle_alpha   90.00
_cell.angle_beta   90.00
_cell.angle_gamma   90.00
#
_symmetry.space_group_name_H-M   'P 1'
#
loop_
_entity.id
_entity.type
_entity.pdbx_description
1 polymer ?
#
loop_
_entity_poly.entity_id
_entity_poly.type
_entity_poly.pdbx_seq_one_letter_code
_entity_poly.pdbx_strand_id
1 'polypeptide(L)'
;MRLKDAKRFFRDLMEDTTIRGKCIEIAMLPKRERGMALRALGYSFTPKELDDVLCREFYLMTEEERRLFGPGDLRDIVMGMWGNCM
;
A
#
# COMPACT_ATOMS: atom_id res chain seq x y z
N MET A 1 14.55 -2.71 -15.54
CA MET A 1 13.41 -3.36 -14.86
C MET A 1 12.32 -2.30 -14.68
N ARG A 2 11.11 -2.51 -15.21
CA ARG A 2 10.03 -1.51 -15.13
C ARG A 2 9.41 -1.59 -13.73
N LEU A 3 9.39 -0.47 -13.01
CA LEU A 3 8.79 -0.41 -11.67
C LEU A 3 7.27 -0.61 -11.78
N LYS A 4 6.70 -1.33 -10.82
CA LYS A 4 5.26 -1.59 -10.71
C LYS A 4 4.55 -0.34 -10.17
N ASP A 5 3.39 -0.03 -10.74
CA ASP A 5 2.56 1.13 -10.38
C ASP A 5 1.66 0.88 -9.16
N ALA A 6 0.92 1.92 -8.73
CA ALA A 6 0.00 1.85 -7.60
C ALA A 6 -1.12 0.80 -7.78
N LYS A 7 -1.61 0.60 -9.01
CA LYS A 7 -2.66 -0.40 -9.28
C LYS A 7 -2.14 -1.82 -9.12
N ARG A 8 -0.90 -2.07 -9.55
CA ARG A 8 -0.25 -3.37 -9.34
C ARG A 8 0.09 -3.58 -7.87
N PHE A 9 0.56 -2.56 -7.17
CA PHE A 9 0.79 -2.62 -5.73
C PHE A 9 -0.48 -2.97 -4.96
N PHE A 10 -1.59 -2.29 -5.26
CA PHE A 10 -2.89 -2.56 -4.65
C PHE A 10 -3.32 -4.03 -4.82
N ARG A 11 -3.22 -4.58 -6.04
CA ARG A 11 -3.52 -6.01 -6.28
C ARG A 11 -2.57 -6.96 -5.56
N ASP A 12 -1.27 -6.68 -5.60
CA ASP A 12 -0.29 -7.52 -4.91
C ASP A 12 -0.55 -7.50 -3.37
N LEU A 13 -0.99 -6.37 -2.80
CA LEU A 13 -1.43 -6.33 -1.39
C LEU A 13 -2.63 -7.24 -1.11
N MET A 14 -3.59 -7.30 -2.04
CA MET A 14 -4.82 -8.07 -1.91
C MET A 14 -4.61 -9.58 -2.12
N GLU A 15 -3.74 -9.96 -3.04
CA GLU A 15 -3.64 -11.33 -3.55
C GLU A 15 -2.35 -12.04 -3.08
N ASP A 16 -1.28 -11.30 -2.77
CA ASP A 16 0.04 -11.86 -2.46
C ASP A 16 0.39 -11.66 -0.96
N THR A 17 0.24 -12.75 -0.19
CA THR A 17 0.53 -12.77 1.25
C THR A 17 2.01 -12.51 1.57
N THR A 18 2.92 -12.82 0.64
CA THR A 18 4.37 -12.57 0.81
C THR A 18 4.66 -11.09 0.67
N ILE A 19 4.14 -10.45 -0.37
CA ILE A 19 4.28 -8.99 -0.55
C ILE A 19 3.61 -8.25 0.60
N ARG A 20 2.45 -8.74 1.05
CA ARG A 20 1.74 -8.21 2.22
C ARG A 20 2.62 -8.19 3.47
N GLY A 21 3.26 -9.33 3.80
CA GLY A 21 4.18 -9.43 4.94
C GLY A 21 5.34 -8.43 4.87
N LYS A 22 5.98 -8.32 3.70
CA LYS A 22 7.06 -7.35 3.47
C LYS A 22 6.60 -5.90 3.62
N CYS A 23 5.38 -5.58 3.19
CA CYS A 23 4.83 -4.24 3.34
C CYS A 23 4.58 -3.88 4.81
N ILE A 24 4.17 -4.85 5.63
CA ILE A 24 4.03 -4.69 7.09
C ILE A 24 5.40 -4.46 7.74
N GLU A 25 6.44 -5.21 7.35
CA GLU A 25 7.81 -4.97 7.82
C GLU A 25 8.31 -3.56 7.47
N ILE A 26 8.07 -3.11 6.23
CA ILE A 26 8.40 -1.75 5.79
C ILE A 26 7.66 -0.70 6.61
N ALA A 27 6.41 -0.97 7.00
CA ALA A 27 5.62 -0.06 7.81
C ALA A 27 6.22 0.20 9.20
N MET A 28 6.92 -0.79 9.75
CA MET A 28 7.61 -0.68 11.03
C MET A 28 8.91 0.13 10.95
N LEU A 29 9.43 0.40 9.75
CA LEU A 29 10.62 1.25 9.57
C LEU A 29 10.34 2.73 9.88
N PRO A 30 11.37 3.54 10.16
CA PRO A 30 11.24 4.99 10.23
C PRO A 30 10.62 5.56 8.95
N LYS A 31 9.72 6.55 9.07
CA LYS A 31 8.97 7.14 7.93
C LYS A 31 9.86 7.48 6.73
N ARG A 32 11.05 8.04 6.98
CA ARG A 32 12.03 8.46 5.96
C ARG A 32 12.60 7.30 5.11
N GLU A 33 12.58 6.07 5.61
CA GLU A 33 13.20 4.90 4.98
C GLU A 33 12.20 4.09 4.13
N ARG A 34 10.90 4.26 4.38
CA ARG A 34 9.84 3.42 3.78
C ARG A 34 9.77 3.54 2.26
N GLY A 35 9.89 4.76 1.74
CA GLY A 35 9.84 5.01 0.30
C GLY A 35 11.01 4.36 -0.46
N MET A 36 12.19 4.30 0.16
CA MET A 36 13.34 3.59 -0.43
C MET A 36 13.12 2.07 -0.38
N ALA A 37 12.61 1.55 0.73
CA ALA A 37 12.33 0.12 0.87
C ALA A 37 11.27 -0.38 -0.13
N LEU A 38 10.21 0.39 -0.41
CA LEU A 38 9.23 0.04 -1.45
C LEU A 38 9.82 0.06 -2.87
N ARG A 39 10.69 1.04 -3.15
CA ARG A 39 11.42 1.08 -4.43
C ARG A 39 12.32 -0.14 -4.60
N ALA A 40 12.95 -0.61 -3.52
CA ALA A 40 13.72 -1.84 -3.53
C ALA A 40 12.85 -3.09 -3.77
N LEU A 41 11.58 -3.08 -3.38
CA LEU A 41 10.60 -4.11 -3.76
C LEU A 41 10.10 -3.99 -5.21
N GLY A 42 10.56 -2.99 -5.96
CA GLY A 42 10.23 -2.79 -7.36
C GLY A 42 8.96 -1.98 -7.60
N TYR A 43 8.46 -1.25 -6.59
CA TYR A 43 7.29 -0.38 -6.72
C TYR A 43 7.68 1.09 -6.80
N SER A 44 6.96 1.86 -7.62
CA SER A 44 7.12 3.30 -7.67
C SER A 44 5.81 3.97 -8.04
N PHE A 45 5.30 4.76 -7.10
CA PHE A 45 4.10 5.55 -7.23
C PHE A 45 4.09 6.61 -6.12
N THR A 46 3.24 7.61 -6.26
CA THR A 46 2.95 8.62 -5.27
C THR A 46 1.83 8.14 -4.33
N PRO A 47 1.78 8.63 -3.09
CA PRO A 47 0.65 8.40 -2.18
C PRO A 47 -0.70 8.73 -2.82
N LYS A 48 -0.77 9.81 -3.63
CA LYS A 48 -1.98 10.19 -4.36
C LYS A 48 -2.41 9.12 -5.37
N GLU A 49 -1.49 8.57 -6.16
CA GLU A 49 -1.83 7.50 -7.11
C GLU A 49 -2.37 6.25 -6.41
N LEU A 50 -1.89 5.95 -5.20
CA LEU A 50 -2.42 4.85 -4.39
C LEU A 50 -3.79 5.19 -3.78
N ASP A 51 -3.98 6.41 -3.31
CA ASP A 51 -5.27 6.90 -2.80
C ASP A 51 -6.36 6.90 -3.89
N ASP A 52 -6.02 7.37 -5.10
CA ASP A 52 -6.92 7.35 -6.27
C ASP A 52 -7.34 5.90 -6.63
N VAL A 53 -6.41 4.95 -6.55
CA VAL A 53 -6.70 3.52 -6.75
C VAL A 53 -7.61 3.01 -5.63
N LEU A 54 -7.27 3.26 -4.36
CA LEU A 54 -8.08 2.82 -3.23
C LEU A 54 -9.51 3.36 -3.33
N CYS A 55 -9.69 4.66 -3.56
CA CYS A 55 -11.00 5.28 -3.71
C CYS A 55 -11.82 4.64 -4.84
N ARG A 56 -11.19 4.36 -5.98
CA ARG A 56 -11.87 3.71 -7.12
C ARG A 56 -12.29 2.28 -6.79
N GLU A 57 -11.40 1.50 -6.17
CA GLU A 57 -11.64 0.08 -5.93
C GLU A 57 -12.50 -0.16 -4.67
N PHE A 58 -12.53 0.77 -3.69
CA PHE A 58 -13.21 0.58 -2.40
C PHE A 58 -14.69 0.25 -2.53
N TYR A 59 -15.38 0.90 -3.47
CA TYR A 59 -16.79 0.65 -3.74
C TYR A 59 -17.06 -0.72 -4.38
N LEU A 60 -16.04 -1.32 -5.00
CA LEU A 60 -16.12 -2.62 -5.67
C LEU A 60 -15.70 -3.78 -4.76
N MET A 61 -15.02 -3.49 -3.63
CA MET A 61 -14.59 -4.50 -2.66
C MET A 61 -15.75 -5.05 -1.83
N THR A 62 -15.65 -6.32 -1.50
CA THR A 62 -16.47 -6.99 -0.48
C THR A 62 -16.15 -6.46 0.93
N GLU A 63 -17.02 -6.77 1.90
CA GLU A 63 -16.80 -6.34 3.29
C GLU A 63 -15.53 -6.95 3.90
N GLU A 64 -15.20 -8.20 3.56
CA GLU A 64 -14.00 -8.90 4.02
C GLU A 64 -12.72 -8.27 3.44
N GLU A 65 -12.74 -7.88 2.17
CA GLU A 65 -11.64 -7.17 1.53
C GLU A 65 -11.45 -5.77 2.12
N ARG A 66 -12.55 -5.07 2.43
CA ARG A 66 -12.49 -3.78 3.14
C ARG A 66 -11.92 -3.91 4.55
N ARG A 67 -12.07 -5.06 5.22
CA ARG A 67 -11.45 -5.32 6.53
C ARG A 67 -9.92 -5.44 6.46
N LEU A 68 -9.33 -5.78 5.31
CA LEU A 68 -7.87 -5.66 5.12
C LEU A 68 -7.40 -4.19 5.09
N PHE A 69 -8.35 -3.29 4.95
CA PHE A 69 -8.19 -1.85 4.92
C PHE A 69 -8.99 -1.20 6.09
N GLY A 70 -9.04 -1.85 7.25
CA GLY A 70 -9.62 -1.31 8.47
C GLY A 70 -8.64 -0.44 9.28
N PRO A 71 -9.11 0.16 10.39
CA PRO A 71 -8.26 0.80 11.39
C PRO A 71 -7.34 -0.24 12.06
N GLY A 72 -6.04 0.03 12.09
CA GLY A 72 -4.97 -0.87 12.56
C GLY A 72 -4.32 -1.72 11.46
N ASP A 73 -4.85 -1.68 10.23
CA ASP A 73 -4.44 -2.59 9.16
C ASP A 73 -3.50 -1.94 8.12
N LEU A 74 -3.28 -2.64 7.01
CA LEU A 74 -2.50 -2.19 5.87
C LEU A 74 -3.00 -0.87 5.25
N ARG A 75 -4.28 -0.53 5.42
CA ARG A 75 -4.76 0.81 5.11
C ARG A 75 -4.17 1.87 6.02
N ASP A 76 -4.02 1.65 7.31
CA ASP A 76 -3.41 2.65 8.18
C ASP A 76 -1.91 2.82 7.88
N ILE A 77 -1.28 1.74 7.42
CA ILE A 77 0.07 1.75 6.86
C ILE A 77 0.15 2.62 5.59
N VAL A 78 -0.83 2.48 4.69
CA VAL A 78 -0.89 3.18 3.41
C VAL A 78 -1.43 4.61 3.54
N MET A 79 -2.61 4.80 4.14
CA MET A 79 -3.33 6.05 4.27
C MET A 79 -2.92 6.87 5.50
N GLY A 80 -2.81 6.24 6.68
CA GLY A 80 -2.47 6.93 7.93
C GLY A 80 -1.02 7.42 8.00
N MET A 81 -0.11 6.74 7.29
CA MET A 81 1.32 7.04 7.36
C MET A 81 1.95 7.65 6.08
N TRP A 82 1.33 7.54 4.90
CA TRP A 82 1.81 8.22 3.69
C TRP A 82 0.97 9.43 3.26
N GLY A 83 -0.26 9.58 3.74
CA GLY A 83 -1.09 10.76 3.47
C GLY A 83 -0.55 12.07 4.07
N ASN A 84 0.29 11.99 5.10
CA ASN A 84 0.81 13.15 5.85
C ASN A 84 2.31 13.41 5.67
N CYS A 85 2.96 12.82 4.66
CA CYS A 85 4.40 13.01 4.42
C CYS A 85 4.73 13.47 3.00
N MET A 86 3.80 14.17 2.35
CA MET A 86 4.11 15.16 1.31
C MET A 86 3.32 16.44 1.56
#